data_AF-A0A835VV07-F1
#
_entry.id   AF-A0A835VV07-F1
#
_cell.length_a   1.000
_cell.length_b   1.000
_cell.length_c   1.000
_cell.angle_alpha   90.00
_cell.angle_beta   90.00
_cell.angle_gamma   90.00
#
_symmetry.space_group_name_H-M   'P 1'
#
loop_
_entity.id
_entity.type
_entity.pdbx_description
1 polymer ?
#
loop_
_entity_poly.entity_id
_entity_poly.type
_entity_poly.pdbx_seq_one_letter_code
_entity_poly.pdbx_strand_id
1 'polypeptide(L)'
;MVEGHQCHRVAAAHRKLLVGKSFQARSPNGRFKEGAAAINAKPLTRIEVHGKNLFYFFGGEAPQQPQTQQALQPEVVGTPAEAVAAAAAAAATTAATPDAPRRPSRATAAAAAAAAAGEPAPAAAAAVKVKGKRGRAAKDADEAAAGAAAAAAAAAAAGAQAGGGDVVVMHVHFGMSGAFRTMELPGLPPTDTTRLELLHKGAGLVAHLSAMTVAHGGVTFYGTKAAALGQDPLREDADKEVLWAKVQKSKKPIGLVLMDQTLIAGVGNIYRAEILYKARVHPEAPAASIRREQFDRICGTFPAVP
;
A
#
# COMPACT_ATOMS: atom_id res chain seq x y z
N MET A 1 0.52 -11.05 -3.92
CA MET A 1 -0.10 -10.01 -4.76
C MET A 1 -0.20 -8.76 -3.93
N VAL A 2 0.29 -7.63 -4.44
CA VAL A 2 0.22 -6.35 -3.73
C VAL A 2 -1.10 -5.66 -4.05
N GLU A 3 -1.84 -5.26 -3.02
CA GLU A 3 -3.14 -4.59 -3.13
C GLU A 3 -3.10 -3.21 -2.46
N GLY A 4 -4.15 -2.40 -2.63
CA GLY A 4 -4.14 -0.98 -2.27
C GLY A 4 -3.70 -0.69 -0.84
N HIS A 5 -4.21 -1.44 0.15
CA HIS A 5 -3.82 -1.27 1.55
C HIS A 5 -2.31 -1.40 1.80
N GLN A 6 -1.62 -2.28 1.06
CA GLN A 6 -0.17 -2.42 1.18
C GLN A 6 0.54 -1.22 0.57
N CYS A 7 0.04 -0.70 -0.55
CA CYS A 7 0.56 0.52 -1.17
C CYS A 7 0.41 1.73 -0.24
N HIS A 8 -0.75 1.89 0.40
CA HIS A 8 -0.99 2.94 1.40
C HIS A 8 -0.06 2.80 2.61
N ARG A 9 0.11 1.58 3.14
CA ARG A 9 1.04 1.33 4.25
C ARG A 9 2.49 1.66 3.90
N VAL A 10 2.94 1.26 2.71
CA VAL A 10 4.29 1.61 2.21
C VAL A 10 4.42 3.13 2.06
N ALA A 11 3.42 3.80 1.48
CA ALA A 11 3.43 5.25 1.33
C ALA A 11 3.44 5.98 2.68
N ALA A 12 2.68 5.52 3.68
CA ALA A 12 2.68 6.09 5.02
C ALA A 12 4.07 6.01 5.69
N ALA A 13 4.74 4.85 5.58
CA ALA A 13 6.12 4.70 6.04
C ALA A 13 7.08 5.61 5.28
N HIS A 14 6.96 5.68 3.95
CA HIS A 14 7.83 6.50 3.12
C HIS A 14 7.61 8.01 3.29
N ARG A 15 6.38 8.46 3.58
CA ARG A 15 6.12 9.87 3.92
C ARG A 15 6.92 10.29 5.15
N LYS A 16 6.97 9.44 6.18
CA LYS A 16 7.76 9.69 7.40
C LYS A 16 9.27 9.64 7.14
N LEU A 17 9.72 8.64 6.37
CA LEU A 17 11.14 8.34 6.22
C LEU A 17 11.84 9.10 5.09
N LEU A 18 11.15 9.38 3.98
CA LEU A 18 11.77 9.81 2.72
C LEU A 18 11.42 11.24 2.31
N VAL A 19 10.22 11.74 2.63
CA VAL A 19 9.81 13.10 2.22
C VAL A 19 10.71 14.14 2.90
N GLY A 20 11.04 15.21 2.16
CA GLY A 20 11.96 16.27 2.54
C GLY A 20 13.44 15.96 2.32
N LYS A 21 13.78 14.74 1.86
CA LYS A 21 15.17 14.32 1.62
C LYS A 21 15.48 14.27 0.12
N SER A 22 16.75 14.51 -0.23
CA SER A 22 17.29 14.35 -1.59
C SER A 22 18.23 13.15 -1.65
N PHE A 23 18.08 12.30 -2.67
CA PHE A 23 18.76 11.02 -2.73
C PHE A 23 19.77 10.95 -3.87
N GLN A 24 20.86 10.20 -3.66
CA GLN A 24 21.62 9.64 -4.77
C GLN A 24 20.79 8.49 -5.37
N ALA A 25 20.25 8.68 -6.57
CA ALA A 25 19.37 7.73 -7.22
C ALA A 25 20.13 6.98 -8.32
N ARG A 26 20.01 5.65 -8.32
CA ARG A 26 20.65 4.76 -9.31
C ARG A 26 19.70 3.66 -9.73
N SER A 27 19.89 3.10 -10.91
CA SER A 27 19.11 1.97 -11.43
C SER A 27 20.01 0.73 -11.55
N PRO A 28 20.16 -0.11 -10.50
CA PRO A 28 21.11 -1.21 -10.49
C PRO A 28 20.96 -2.17 -11.68
N ASN A 29 19.72 -2.57 -12.03
CA ASN A 29 19.47 -3.43 -13.20
C ASN A 29 19.28 -2.68 -14.52
N GLY A 30 19.56 -1.37 -14.56
CA GLY A 30 19.47 -0.53 -15.75
C GLY A 30 18.07 -0.21 -16.30
N ARG A 31 17.00 -0.88 -15.83
CA ARG A 31 15.64 -0.74 -16.41
C ARG A 31 14.94 0.59 -16.11
N PHE A 32 15.46 1.39 -15.19
CA PHE A 32 14.94 2.71 -14.85
C PHE A 32 16.06 3.76 -14.85
N LYS A 33 17.04 3.63 -15.75
CA LYS A 33 18.22 4.48 -15.83
C LYS A 33 17.88 5.97 -16.02
N GLU A 34 17.03 6.29 -16.98
CA GLU A 34 16.62 7.67 -17.30
C GLU A 34 15.87 8.30 -16.13
N GLY A 35 14.91 7.58 -15.56
CA GLY A 35 14.14 8.05 -14.41
C GLY A 35 14.97 8.24 -13.15
N ALA A 36 15.91 7.32 -12.88
CA ALA A 36 16.87 7.47 -11.79
C ALA A 36 17.72 8.74 -11.95
N ALA A 37 18.21 9.01 -13.17
CA ALA A 37 18.93 10.26 -13.46
C ALA A 37 18.04 11.50 -13.27
N ALA A 38 16.77 11.44 -13.70
CA ALA A 38 15.83 12.55 -13.61
C ALA A 38 15.45 12.95 -12.16
N ILE A 39 15.43 11.99 -11.24
CA ILE A 39 15.12 12.24 -9.81
C ILE A 39 16.37 12.42 -8.93
N ASN A 40 17.57 12.13 -9.46
CA ASN A 40 18.81 12.19 -8.69
C ASN A 40 19.05 13.59 -8.10
N ALA A 41 19.40 13.65 -6.81
CA ALA A 41 19.62 14.87 -6.03
C ALA A 41 18.43 15.82 -5.92
N LYS A 42 17.25 15.47 -6.46
CA LYS A 42 16.01 16.22 -6.25
C LYS A 42 15.36 15.82 -4.92
N PRO A 43 14.78 16.77 -4.16
CA PRO A 43 14.08 16.44 -2.93
C PRO A 43 12.77 15.72 -3.24
N LEU A 44 12.45 14.67 -2.49
CA LEU A 44 11.12 14.05 -2.52
C LEU A 44 10.15 14.93 -1.74
N THR A 45 9.17 15.55 -2.40
CA THR A 45 8.27 16.54 -1.80
C THR A 45 6.90 15.99 -1.48
N ARG A 46 6.41 15.00 -2.25
CA ARG A 46 5.07 14.42 -2.06
C ARG A 46 5.03 12.95 -2.45
N ILE A 47 4.13 12.20 -1.81
CA ILE A 47 3.77 10.83 -2.20
C ILE A 47 2.24 10.72 -2.27
N GLU A 48 1.73 10.39 -3.45
CA GLU A 48 0.31 10.09 -3.67
C GLU A 48 0.10 8.59 -3.90
N VAL A 49 -1.05 8.08 -3.48
CA VAL A 49 -1.47 6.70 -3.73
C VAL A 49 -2.88 6.72 -4.32
N HIS A 50 -3.05 5.95 -5.40
CA HIS A 50 -4.32 5.69 -6.06
C HIS A 50 -4.45 4.19 -6.30
N GLY A 51 -5.12 3.51 -5.37
CA GLY A 51 -5.23 2.06 -5.34
C GLY A 51 -3.86 1.38 -5.28
N LYS A 52 -3.52 0.64 -6.34
CA LYS A 52 -2.24 -0.09 -6.44
C LYS A 52 -1.11 0.73 -7.05
N ASN A 53 -1.33 2.01 -7.32
CA ASN A 53 -0.38 2.90 -7.97
C ASN A 53 0.15 3.92 -6.96
N LEU A 54 1.47 4.00 -6.84
CA LEU A 54 2.15 5.00 -6.03
C LEU A 54 2.82 6.02 -6.95
N PHE A 55 2.78 7.29 -6.55
CA PHE A 55 3.39 8.39 -7.27
C PHE A 55 4.28 9.19 -6.32
N TYR A 56 5.56 9.28 -6.64
CA TYR A 56 6.57 9.99 -5.86
C TYR A 56 6.97 11.26 -6.62
N PHE A 57 6.82 12.42 -6.00
CA PHE A 57 7.06 13.72 -6.63
C PHE A 57 8.41 14.25 -6.16
N PHE A 58 9.36 14.39 -7.10
CA PHE A 58 10.70 14.88 -6.85
C PHE A 58 10.88 16.27 -7.47
N GLY A 59 11.48 17.20 -6.73
CA GLY A 59 11.64 18.60 -7.12
C GLY A 59 10.46 19.48 -6.69
N GLY A 60 10.48 20.74 -7.14
CA GLY A 60 9.62 21.82 -6.62
C GLY A 60 10.11 22.37 -5.28
N GLU A 61 9.39 23.36 -4.74
CA GLU A 61 9.57 23.79 -3.34
C GLU A 61 9.08 22.67 -2.41
N ALA A 62 9.90 22.33 -1.42
CA ALA A 62 9.47 21.43 -0.36
C ALA A 62 8.30 22.07 0.40
N PRO A 63 7.26 21.31 0.78
CA PRO A 63 6.27 21.80 1.71
C PRO A 63 7.00 22.28 2.97
N GLN A 64 6.89 23.58 3.27
CA GLN A 64 7.36 24.10 4.55
C GLN A 64 6.62 23.31 5.63
N GLN A 65 7.37 22.57 6.45
CA GLN A 65 6.78 21.97 7.64
C GLN A 65 6.12 23.11 8.43
N PRO A 66 4.86 22.97 8.90
CA PRO A 66 4.29 23.95 9.79
C PRO A 66 5.25 24.08 10.96
N GLN A 67 5.89 25.25 11.07
CA GLN A 67 6.69 25.59 12.23
C GLN A 67 5.76 25.39 13.42
N THR A 68 6.04 24.37 14.23
CA THR A 68 5.39 24.22 15.50
C THR A 68 5.71 25.53 16.22
N GLN A 69 4.72 26.40 16.39
CA GLN A 69 4.89 27.58 17.23
C GLN A 69 5.41 27.05 18.55
N GLN A 70 6.67 27.34 18.80
CA GLN A 70 7.34 27.08 20.06
C GLN A 70 6.40 27.65 21.11
N ALA A 71 5.84 26.77 21.95
CA ALA A 71 4.96 27.19 23.02
C ALA A 71 5.68 28.33 23.75
N LEU A 72 5.07 29.52 23.71
CA LEU A 72 5.43 30.62 24.59
C LEU A 72 5.39 30.04 26.00
N GLN A 73 6.57 29.82 26.57
CA GLN A 73 6.69 29.53 27.98
C GLN A 73 6.05 30.73 28.69
N PRO A 74 5.08 30.56 29.58
CA PRO A 74 4.62 31.69 30.37
C PRO A 74 5.83 32.21 31.16
N GLU A 75 6.20 33.46 30.91
CA GLU A 75 7.15 34.17 31.75
C GLU A 75 6.65 34.07 33.19
N VAL A 76 7.47 33.45 34.05
CA VAL A 76 7.27 33.49 35.49
C VAL A 76 7.51 34.93 35.92
N VAL A 77 6.42 35.68 36.03
CA VAL A 77 6.42 36.95 36.77
C VAL A 77 6.70 36.57 38.23
N GLY A 78 7.95 36.81 38.64
CA GLY A 78 8.37 36.69 40.02
C GLY A 78 7.46 37.53 40.91
N THR A 79 6.84 36.89 41.89
CA THR A 79 6.31 37.58 43.07
C THR A 79 7.36 37.45 44.18
N PRO A 80 7.71 38.54 44.88
CA PRO A 80 8.77 38.52 45.86
C PRO A 80 8.21 38.03 47.21
N ALA A 81 8.56 36.81 47.61
CA ALA A 81 8.44 36.36 48.99
C ALA A 81 9.24 35.08 49.22
N GLU A 82 10.57 35.18 49.19
CA GLU A 82 11.36 34.30 50.05
C GLU A 82 11.27 34.78 51.50
N ALA A 83 11.31 33.79 52.40
CA ALA A 83 11.51 33.89 53.83
C ALA A 83 10.26 34.27 54.66
N VAL A 84 9.65 33.27 55.31
CA VAL A 84 9.75 33.06 56.77
C VAL A 84 9.35 31.61 57.12
N ALA A 85 10.17 30.99 57.97
CA ALA A 85 9.93 29.80 58.82
C ALA A 85 9.85 28.43 58.12
N ALA A 86 10.87 27.57 58.20
CA ALA A 86 11.52 26.94 59.37
C ALA A 86 10.71 25.78 60.01
N ALA A 87 11.37 24.62 59.99
CA ALA A 87 11.43 23.57 61.02
C ALA A 87 10.27 22.57 61.20
N ALA A 88 10.59 21.28 60.95
CA ALA A 88 10.37 20.10 61.82
C ALA A 88 10.21 18.84 60.92
N ALA A 89 11.21 17.93 60.85
CA ALA A 89 11.41 16.75 61.72
C ALA A 89 10.32 15.66 61.55
N ALA A 90 10.54 14.34 61.63
CA ALA A 90 11.64 13.38 61.56
C ALA A 90 10.97 11.98 61.73
N ALA A 91 11.55 10.90 61.16
CA ALA A 91 11.36 9.46 61.52
C ALA A 91 9.95 8.82 61.31
N ALA A 92 9.70 7.51 61.11
CA ALA A 92 10.42 6.21 61.05
C ALA A 92 9.41 5.18 60.45
N THR A 93 9.78 4.29 59.50
CA THR A 93 10.18 2.85 59.65
C THR A 93 9.03 1.80 59.66
N THR A 94 9.32 0.62 59.06
CA THR A 94 8.67 -0.73 59.14
C THR A 94 7.44 -1.00 58.25
N ALA A 95 7.10 -2.24 57.85
CA ALA A 95 7.77 -3.45 57.35
C ALA A 95 6.65 -4.45 56.93
N ALA A 96 6.99 -5.47 56.14
CA ALA A 96 6.40 -6.83 56.07
C ALA A 96 5.44 -7.23 54.92
N THR A 97 5.93 -8.20 54.11
CA THR A 97 5.25 -9.35 53.47
C THR A 97 4.73 -10.34 54.55
N PRO A 98 3.71 -11.22 54.32
CA PRO A 98 3.87 -12.55 53.68
C PRO A 98 2.61 -13.02 52.87
N ASP A 99 2.73 -13.78 51.78
CA ASP A 99 2.73 -15.27 51.59
C ASP A 99 1.38 -15.86 51.10
N ALA A 100 1.49 -16.88 50.24
CA ALA A 100 0.43 -17.68 49.63
C ALA A 100 -0.15 -18.74 50.61
N PRO A 101 -1.19 -19.51 50.23
CA PRO A 101 -0.88 -20.89 49.82
C PRO A 101 -1.83 -21.57 48.79
N ARG A 102 -1.19 -22.51 48.08
CA ARG A 102 -1.57 -23.83 47.52
C ARG A 102 -3.03 -24.30 47.30
N ARG A 103 -3.17 -24.88 46.10
CA ARG A 103 -4.02 -25.97 45.55
C ARG A 103 -4.40 -27.12 46.50
N PRO A 104 -5.44 -27.91 46.12
CA PRO A 104 -5.21 -29.31 45.72
C PRO A 104 -6.01 -29.69 44.43
N SER A 105 -5.39 -30.26 43.37
CA SER A 105 -5.44 -31.69 42.94
C SER A 105 -6.57 -32.52 43.57
N ARG A 106 -7.30 -33.39 42.86
CA ARG A 106 -6.82 -34.52 42.05
C ARG A 106 -8.03 -35.24 41.40
N ALA A 107 -7.77 -35.91 40.27
CA ALA A 107 -8.31 -37.23 39.87
C ALA A 107 -9.81 -37.31 39.54
N THR A 108 -10.31 -38.11 38.59
CA THR A 108 -9.91 -39.33 37.83
C THR A 108 -11.10 -39.61 36.89
N ALA A 109 -11.12 -40.41 35.83
CA ALA A 109 -10.30 -41.44 35.20
C ALA A 109 -10.90 -41.63 33.78
N ALA A 110 -10.09 -41.86 32.74
CA ALA A 110 -9.89 -43.15 32.04
C ALA A 110 -11.13 -43.63 31.22
N ALA A 111 -11.02 -44.25 30.03
CA ALA A 111 -9.92 -44.96 29.40
C ALA A 111 -10.20 -45.17 27.89
N ALA A 112 -9.11 -45.49 27.16
CA ALA A 112 -8.98 -46.48 26.06
C ALA A 112 -9.75 -46.26 24.73
N ALA A 113 -9.27 -46.64 23.54
CA ALA A 113 -8.01 -47.17 23.01
C ALA A 113 -8.09 -47.11 21.45
N ALA A 114 -6.95 -47.32 20.80
CA ALA A 114 -6.68 -47.19 19.36
C ALA A 114 -7.29 -48.30 18.46
N ALA A 115 -7.46 -48.01 17.16
CA ALA A 115 -6.82 -48.73 16.04
C ALA A 115 -7.32 -48.30 14.63
N ALA A 116 -6.35 -48.08 13.73
CA ALA A 116 -6.27 -48.21 12.27
C ALA A 116 -7.53 -48.37 11.38
N ALA A 117 -7.59 -47.60 10.29
CA ALA A 117 -7.40 -48.07 8.89
C ALA A 117 -8.05 -47.12 7.85
N GLY A 118 -7.35 -46.87 6.74
CA GLY A 118 -7.97 -46.55 5.44
C GLY A 118 -7.90 -45.09 4.96
N GLU A 119 -6.82 -44.73 4.25
CA GLU A 119 -6.87 -43.68 3.23
C GLU A 119 -7.76 -44.12 2.04
N PRO A 120 -8.42 -43.18 1.35
CA PRO A 120 -8.64 -43.34 -0.08
C PRO A 120 -7.81 -42.32 -0.88
N ALA A 121 -7.06 -42.88 -1.82
CA ALA A 121 -6.30 -42.21 -2.87
C ALA A 121 -7.20 -41.40 -3.84
N PRO A 122 -6.64 -40.40 -4.56
CA PRO A 122 -7.39 -39.55 -5.48
C PRO A 122 -7.72 -40.24 -6.81
N ALA A 123 -8.96 -40.05 -7.29
CA ALA A 123 -9.42 -40.53 -8.58
C ALA A 123 -8.77 -39.75 -9.74
N ALA A 124 -8.08 -40.48 -10.60
CA ALA A 124 -7.51 -40.03 -11.86
C ALA A 124 -8.60 -39.76 -12.91
N ALA A 125 -8.54 -38.58 -13.55
CA ALA A 125 -9.33 -38.27 -14.73
C ALA A 125 -8.63 -38.82 -15.98
N ALA A 126 -9.29 -39.76 -16.67
CA ALA A 126 -8.83 -40.38 -17.89
C ALA A 126 -8.94 -39.42 -19.09
N ALA A 127 -7.86 -39.34 -19.87
CA ALA A 127 -7.82 -38.65 -21.15
C ALA A 127 -8.44 -39.54 -22.25
N VAL A 128 -9.60 -39.13 -22.78
CA VAL A 128 -10.17 -39.69 -24.01
C VAL A 128 -9.71 -38.86 -25.20
N LYS A 129 -9.07 -39.53 -26.16
CA LYS A 129 -8.52 -38.96 -27.38
C LYS A 129 -9.56 -39.10 -28.50
N VAL A 130 -10.25 -38.00 -28.85
CA VAL A 130 -11.11 -37.96 -30.05
C VAL A 130 -10.41 -37.17 -31.14
N LYS A 131 -10.26 -37.82 -32.29
CA LYS A 131 -9.67 -37.28 -33.52
C LYS A 131 -10.83 -36.80 -34.41
N GLY A 132 -10.95 -35.49 -34.63
CA GLY A 132 -11.99 -34.87 -35.45
C GLY A 132 -11.50 -33.58 -36.09
N LYS A 133 -11.90 -33.37 -37.36
CA LYS A 133 -11.29 -32.50 -38.37
C LYS A 133 -11.49 -30.99 -38.15
N ARG A 134 -10.49 -30.26 -38.66
CA ARG A 134 -10.42 -28.84 -39.05
C ARG A 134 -11.77 -28.12 -39.24
N GLY A 135 -11.93 -26.99 -38.54
CA GLY A 135 -12.88 -25.91 -38.83
C GLY A 135 -12.25 -24.57 -38.45
N ARG A 136 -12.23 -23.65 -39.41
CA ARG A 136 -11.52 -22.37 -39.43
C ARG A 136 -12.42 -21.26 -38.87
N ALA A 137 -12.06 -20.63 -37.74
CA ALA A 137 -12.40 -19.24 -37.35
C ALA A 137 -12.12 -19.01 -35.86
N ALA A 138 -11.11 -18.19 -35.54
CA ALA A 138 -10.96 -17.36 -34.33
C ALA A 138 -9.52 -16.85 -34.28
N LYS A 139 -9.16 -16.04 -35.29
CA LYS A 139 -8.15 -15.00 -35.16
C LYS A 139 -8.96 -13.72 -34.93
N ASP A 140 -8.45 -12.79 -34.14
CA ASP A 140 -9.07 -11.51 -33.73
C ASP A 140 -9.75 -11.54 -32.35
N ALA A 141 -8.94 -11.70 -31.29
CA ALA A 141 -9.32 -11.27 -29.94
C ALA A 141 -8.13 -11.01 -28.98
N ASP A 142 -6.87 -11.25 -29.40
CA ASP A 142 -5.69 -11.16 -28.53
C ASP A 142 -4.63 -10.16 -29.04
N GLU A 143 -5.05 -9.10 -29.74
CA GLU A 143 -4.18 -8.00 -30.19
C GLU A 143 -4.50 -6.64 -29.55
N ALA A 144 -5.59 -6.52 -28.78
CA ALA A 144 -6.03 -5.23 -28.23
C ALA A 144 -5.42 -4.86 -26.85
N ALA A 145 -4.79 -5.81 -26.15
CA ALA A 145 -4.20 -5.56 -24.82
C ALA A 145 -2.68 -5.32 -24.83
N ALA A 146 -1.99 -5.65 -25.94
CA ALA A 146 -0.55 -5.43 -26.11
C ALA A 146 -0.21 -4.04 -26.68
N GLY A 147 -1.14 -3.40 -27.40
CA GLY A 147 -0.94 -2.09 -28.04
C GLY A 147 -0.88 -0.89 -27.09
N ALA A 148 -1.47 -0.98 -25.90
CA ALA A 148 -1.48 0.11 -24.92
C ALA A 148 -0.15 0.28 -24.16
N ALA A 149 0.68 -0.77 -24.09
CA ALA A 149 1.98 -0.74 -23.44
C ALA A 149 3.08 -0.13 -24.33
N ALA A 150 2.96 -0.25 -25.65
CA ALA A 150 3.92 0.31 -26.61
C ALA A 150 3.74 1.82 -26.83
N ALA A 151 2.51 2.33 -26.79
CA ALA A 151 2.23 3.76 -26.99
C ALA A 151 2.74 4.66 -25.84
N ALA A 152 2.87 4.13 -24.62
CA ALA A 152 3.37 4.88 -23.47
C ALA A 152 4.91 5.07 -23.48
N ALA A 153 5.65 4.24 -24.22
CA ALA A 153 7.11 4.37 -24.36
C ALA A 153 7.51 5.48 -25.35
N ALA A 154 6.65 5.81 -26.31
CA ALA A 154 6.95 6.80 -27.35
C ALA A 154 6.77 8.26 -26.91
N ALA A 155 5.91 8.54 -25.91
CA ALA A 155 5.65 9.90 -25.43
C ALA A 155 6.76 10.47 -24.51
N ALA A 156 7.72 9.65 -24.07
CA ALA A 156 8.82 10.07 -23.22
C ALA A 156 9.95 10.81 -23.98
N ALA A 157 9.93 10.80 -25.32
CA ALA A 157 11.01 11.35 -26.14
C ALA A 157 10.84 12.82 -26.56
N ALA A 158 9.74 13.50 -26.21
CA ALA A 158 9.51 14.88 -26.63
C ALA A 158 9.19 15.79 -25.43
N GLY A 159 10.22 16.45 -24.89
CA GLY A 159 10.04 17.43 -23.83
C GLY A 159 11.32 17.84 -23.11
N ALA A 160 12.43 18.03 -23.84
CA ALA A 160 13.57 18.76 -23.32
C ALA A 160 13.38 20.24 -23.65
N GLN A 161 13.02 21.07 -22.68
CA GLN A 161 13.48 22.47 -22.55
C GLN A 161 13.33 22.95 -21.10
N ALA A 162 14.34 23.70 -20.67
CA ALA A 162 14.62 24.13 -19.31
C ALA A 162 13.82 25.38 -18.88
N GLY A 163 13.61 25.54 -17.57
CA GLY A 163 13.30 26.85 -16.96
C GLY A 163 12.10 26.86 -16.00
N GLY A 164 12.27 26.25 -14.84
CA GLY A 164 11.28 26.10 -13.76
C GLY A 164 11.63 24.79 -13.05
N GLY A 165 11.72 24.75 -11.72
CA GLY A 165 12.26 23.59 -11.00
C GLY A 165 11.43 22.32 -11.24
N ASP A 166 11.73 21.60 -12.32
CA ASP A 166 10.76 20.71 -12.95
C ASP A 166 10.46 19.50 -12.06
N VAL A 167 9.19 19.39 -11.68
CA VAL A 167 8.68 18.31 -10.83
C VAL A 167 8.65 17.02 -11.64
N VAL A 168 9.46 16.05 -11.22
CA VAL A 168 9.48 14.71 -11.80
C VAL A 168 8.61 13.80 -10.94
N VAL A 169 7.62 13.18 -11.56
CA VAL A 169 6.75 12.20 -10.92
C VAL A 169 7.18 10.80 -11.31
N MET A 170 7.64 10.02 -10.34
CA MET A 170 7.91 8.60 -10.50
C MET A 170 6.65 7.80 -10.15
N HIS A 171 6.16 7.00 -11.10
CA HIS A 171 5.07 6.04 -10.93
C HIS A 171 5.61 4.65 -10.61
N VAL A 172 5.05 4.01 -9.59
CA VAL A 172 5.37 2.65 -9.16
C VAL A 172 4.10 1.81 -9.12
N HIS A 173 4.15 0.63 -9.75
CA HIS A 173 3.15 -0.42 -9.60
C HIS A 173 3.84 -1.75 -9.31
N PHE A 174 3.68 -2.27 -8.09
CA PHE A 174 4.42 -3.43 -7.58
C PHE A 174 4.14 -4.72 -8.35
N GLY A 175 2.93 -4.89 -8.89
CA GLY A 175 2.51 -6.17 -9.47
C GLY A 175 2.31 -7.23 -8.39
N MET A 176 2.79 -8.45 -8.64
CA MET A 176 2.53 -9.57 -7.73
C MET A 176 3.45 -9.63 -6.51
N SER A 177 4.73 -9.26 -6.69
CA SER A 177 5.82 -9.49 -5.72
C SER A 177 6.76 -8.30 -5.54
N GLY A 178 6.46 -7.14 -6.14
CA GLY A 178 7.27 -5.94 -5.95
C GLY A 178 7.33 -5.49 -4.49
N ALA A 179 8.41 -4.82 -4.13
CA ALA A 179 8.65 -4.26 -2.81
C ALA A 179 9.50 -2.99 -2.93
N PHE A 180 9.25 -2.03 -2.04
CA PHE A 180 10.10 -0.85 -1.87
C PHE A 180 10.49 -0.80 -0.40
N ARG A 181 11.75 -1.18 -0.10
CA ARG A 181 12.23 -1.38 1.26
C ARG A 181 13.21 -0.28 1.62
N THR A 182 13.05 0.31 2.80
CA THR A 182 14.02 1.20 3.41
C THR A 182 14.86 0.43 4.43
N MET A 183 16.15 0.71 4.49
CA MET A 183 17.13 0.05 5.35
C MET A 183 18.12 1.10 5.88
N GLU A 184 18.73 0.81 7.02
CA GLU A 184 19.90 1.55 7.49
C GLU A 184 21.15 1.15 6.71
N LEU A 185 22.11 2.06 6.58
CA LEU A 185 23.39 1.79 5.93
C LEU A 185 24.23 0.80 6.76
N PRO A 186 24.96 -0.11 6.09
CA PRO A 186 25.21 -0.17 4.64
C PRO A 186 24.06 -0.75 3.81
N GLY A 187 23.04 -1.33 4.46
CA GLY A 187 21.94 -2.03 3.80
C GLY A 187 22.37 -3.35 3.16
N LEU A 188 21.42 -4.01 2.51
CA LEU A 188 21.71 -5.17 1.66
C LEU A 188 22.19 -4.67 0.28
N PRO A 189 23.05 -5.41 -0.43
CA PRO A 189 23.39 -5.08 -1.81
C PRO A 189 22.17 -5.23 -2.73
N PRO A 190 22.06 -4.43 -3.82
CA PRO A 190 21.02 -4.60 -4.81
C PRO A 190 21.05 -6.00 -5.45
N THR A 191 19.87 -6.51 -5.77
CA THR A 191 19.68 -7.75 -6.55
C THR A 191 19.39 -7.44 -8.02
N ASP A 192 19.38 -8.46 -8.87
CA ASP A 192 19.04 -8.34 -10.30
C ASP A 192 17.63 -7.76 -10.54
N THR A 193 16.73 -7.90 -9.57
CA THR A 193 15.37 -7.36 -9.64
C THR A 193 15.25 -5.93 -9.10
N THR A 194 16.34 -5.36 -8.57
CA THR A 194 16.37 -4.00 -8.01
C THR A 194 16.42 -2.97 -9.15
N ARG A 195 15.28 -2.31 -9.38
CA ARG A 195 15.11 -1.30 -10.43
C ARG A 195 15.59 0.08 -10.02
N LEU A 196 15.51 0.40 -8.73
CA LEU A 196 15.94 1.69 -8.22
C LEU A 196 16.55 1.51 -6.83
N GLU A 197 17.67 2.19 -6.62
CA GLU A 197 18.29 2.43 -5.33
C GLU A 197 18.25 3.92 -5.03
N LEU A 198 17.82 4.28 -3.82
CA LEU A 198 17.89 5.64 -3.28
C LEU A 198 18.82 5.63 -2.07
N LEU A 199 19.93 6.37 -2.13
CA LEU A 199 20.93 6.46 -1.07
C LEU A 199 20.94 7.86 -0.46
N HIS A 200 20.85 7.95 0.87
CA HIS A 200 20.99 9.19 1.64
C HIS A 200 22.01 9.03 2.77
N LYS A 201 23.28 9.32 2.48
CA LYS A 201 24.40 9.14 3.43
C LYS A 201 24.20 9.89 4.74
N GLY A 202 23.77 11.16 4.69
CA GLY A 202 23.59 11.99 5.89
C GLY A 202 22.49 11.50 6.84
N ALA A 203 21.60 10.62 6.38
CA ALA A 203 20.53 10.03 7.19
C ALA A 203 20.78 8.53 7.45
N GLY A 204 21.94 8.01 7.05
CA GLY A 204 22.25 6.59 7.19
C GLY A 204 21.25 5.67 6.48
N LEU A 205 20.63 6.11 5.37
CA LEU A 205 19.48 5.40 4.76
C LEU A 205 19.77 4.95 3.33
N VAL A 206 19.33 3.73 2.99
CA VAL A 206 19.23 3.23 1.63
C VAL A 206 17.85 2.62 1.39
N ALA A 207 17.27 2.82 0.20
CA ALA A 207 16.00 2.23 -0.18
C ALA A 207 16.09 1.51 -1.53
N HIS A 208 15.61 0.28 -1.59
CA HIS A 208 15.61 -0.55 -2.79
C HIS A 208 14.20 -0.83 -3.29
N LEU A 209 13.97 -0.57 -4.56
CA LEU A 209 12.70 -0.80 -5.25
C LEU A 209 12.84 -1.92 -6.27
N SER A 210 12.01 -2.94 -6.11
CA SER A 210 11.64 -3.89 -7.15
C SER A 210 10.15 -3.78 -7.43
N ALA A 211 9.75 -3.68 -8.69
CA ALA A 211 8.34 -3.57 -9.07
C ALA A 211 8.14 -4.06 -10.51
N MET A 212 6.90 -4.38 -10.86
CA MET A 212 6.52 -4.72 -12.23
C MET A 212 6.66 -3.49 -13.16
N THR A 213 6.23 -2.33 -12.68
CA THR A 213 6.32 -1.06 -13.42
C THR A 213 6.98 -0.01 -12.55
N VAL A 214 7.99 0.65 -13.12
CA VAL A 214 8.61 1.88 -12.62
C VAL A 214 8.76 2.80 -13.83
N ALA A 215 8.06 3.91 -13.83
CA ALA A 215 8.03 4.88 -14.93
C ALA A 215 8.15 6.30 -14.37
N HIS A 216 8.46 7.28 -15.19
CA HIS A 216 8.50 8.68 -14.78
C HIS A 216 7.93 9.62 -15.85
N GLY A 217 7.56 10.81 -15.42
CA GLY A 217 7.12 11.91 -16.28
C GLY A 217 6.90 13.18 -15.45
N GLY A 218 6.27 14.20 -16.03
CA GLY A 218 5.90 15.42 -15.31
C GLY A 218 4.53 15.33 -14.60
N VAL A 219 4.02 16.46 -14.16
CA VAL A 219 2.70 16.56 -13.50
C VAL A 219 1.56 16.12 -14.44
N THR A 220 1.66 16.40 -15.74
CA THR A 220 0.69 15.92 -16.74
C THR A 220 0.64 14.39 -16.81
N PHE A 221 1.79 13.72 -16.72
CA PHE A 221 1.86 12.25 -16.68
C PHE A 221 1.12 11.70 -15.45
N TYR A 222 1.28 12.32 -14.29
CA TYR A 222 0.49 12.00 -13.10
C TYR A 222 -1.01 12.20 -13.32
N GLY A 223 -1.42 13.37 -13.82
CA GLY A 223 -2.83 13.70 -14.04
C GLY A 223 -3.52 12.67 -14.94
N THR A 224 -2.90 12.32 -16.05
CA THR A 224 -3.42 11.29 -16.98
C THR A 224 -3.55 9.92 -16.31
N LYS A 225 -2.53 9.49 -15.55
CA LYS A 225 -2.54 8.18 -14.87
C LYS A 225 -3.57 8.12 -13.75
N ALA A 226 -3.67 9.17 -12.94
CA ALA A 226 -4.62 9.25 -11.83
C ALA A 226 -6.08 9.31 -12.34
N ALA A 227 -6.34 10.09 -13.40
CA ALA A 227 -7.68 10.20 -13.99
C ALA A 227 -8.20 8.89 -14.62
N ALA A 228 -7.29 7.99 -15.01
CA ALA A 228 -7.66 6.68 -15.55
C ALA A 228 -8.08 5.66 -14.46
N LEU A 229 -7.89 5.98 -13.19
CA LEU A 229 -8.19 5.10 -12.06
C LEU A 229 -9.57 5.40 -11.48
N GLY A 230 -10.21 4.36 -10.96
CA GLY A 230 -11.45 4.48 -10.20
C GLY A 230 -11.25 5.11 -8.83
N GLN A 231 -12.34 5.24 -8.08
CA GLN A 231 -12.27 5.72 -6.70
C GLN A 231 -11.44 4.74 -5.87
N ASP A 232 -10.53 5.25 -5.06
CA ASP A 232 -9.77 4.45 -4.09
C ASP A 232 -10.47 4.54 -2.73
N PRO A 233 -11.14 3.49 -2.25
CA PRO A 233 -11.92 3.54 -1.01
C PRO A 233 -11.11 3.87 0.25
N LEU A 234 -9.78 3.82 0.17
CA LEU A 234 -8.87 4.14 1.25
C LEU A 234 -8.49 5.62 1.31
N ARG A 235 -8.80 6.42 0.27
CA ARG A 235 -8.55 7.86 0.29
C ARG A 235 -9.70 8.60 0.96
N GLU A 236 -9.38 9.70 1.62
CA GLU A 236 -10.37 10.58 2.28
C GLU A 236 -11.29 11.29 1.28
N ASP A 237 -10.79 11.54 0.07
CA ASP A 237 -11.53 12.19 -1.02
C ASP A 237 -12.38 11.20 -1.85
N ALA A 238 -12.50 9.94 -1.41
CA ALA A 238 -13.27 8.93 -2.12
C ALA A 238 -14.78 9.12 -1.98
N ASP A 239 -15.47 9.27 -3.11
CA ASP A 239 -16.92 9.45 -3.14
C ASP A 239 -17.65 8.11 -3.30
N LYS A 240 -18.32 7.69 -2.23
CA LYS A 240 -19.11 6.44 -2.18
C LYS A 240 -20.37 6.51 -3.05
N GLU A 241 -20.96 7.69 -3.26
CA GLU A 241 -22.14 7.85 -4.10
C GLU A 241 -21.80 7.70 -5.58
N VAL A 242 -20.62 8.15 -6.00
CA VAL A 242 -20.10 7.88 -7.35
C VAL A 242 -19.93 6.38 -7.58
N LEU A 243 -19.41 5.65 -6.59
CA LEU A 243 -19.28 4.19 -6.64
C LEU A 243 -20.66 3.50 -6.69
N TRP A 244 -21.59 3.93 -5.84
CA TRP A 244 -22.95 3.41 -5.80
C TRP A 244 -23.65 3.54 -7.16
N ALA A 245 -23.60 4.73 -7.78
CA ALA A 245 -24.19 4.98 -9.08
C ALA A 245 -23.59 4.08 -10.19
N LYS A 246 -22.30 3.79 -10.12
CA LYS A 246 -21.61 2.89 -11.06
C LYS A 246 -21.99 1.42 -10.82
N VAL A 247 -22.07 0.98 -9.56
CA VAL A 247 -22.51 -0.38 -9.19
C VAL A 247 -23.92 -0.66 -9.70
N GLN A 248 -24.86 0.27 -9.47
CA GLN A 248 -26.26 0.11 -9.87
C GLN A 248 -26.49 0.07 -11.39
N LYS A 249 -25.57 0.63 -12.17
CA LYS A 249 -25.63 0.58 -13.65
C LYS A 249 -24.95 -0.66 -14.24
N SER A 250 -24.22 -1.42 -13.43
CA SER A 250 -23.43 -2.56 -13.92
C SER A 250 -24.25 -3.85 -13.94
N LYS A 251 -24.24 -4.51 -15.10
CA LYS A 251 -24.79 -5.87 -15.27
C LYS A 251 -23.80 -6.97 -14.88
N LYS A 252 -22.53 -6.61 -14.62
CA LYS A 252 -21.49 -7.57 -14.23
C LYS A 252 -21.74 -8.07 -12.81
N PRO A 253 -21.25 -9.28 -12.47
CA PRO A 253 -21.14 -9.72 -11.08
C PRO A 253 -20.43 -8.70 -10.18
N ILE A 254 -20.90 -8.53 -8.94
CA ILE A 254 -20.31 -7.60 -7.98
C ILE A 254 -18.84 -7.91 -7.71
N GLY A 255 -18.45 -9.19 -7.70
CA GLY A 255 -17.05 -9.58 -7.58
C GLY A 255 -16.16 -9.07 -8.71
N LEU A 256 -16.67 -9.00 -9.94
CA LEU A 256 -15.93 -8.43 -11.07
C LEU A 256 -15.91 -6.90 -11.00
N VAL A 257 -17.00 -6.27 -10.56
CA VAL A 257 -17.04 -4.81 -10.37
C VAL A 257 -16.03 -4.36 -9.34
N LEU A 258 -15.90 -5.07 -8.20
CA LEU A 258 -14.89 -4.77 -7.19
C LEU A 258 -13.45 -4.94 -7.70
N MET A 259 -13.22 -5.74 -8.75
CA MET A 259 -11.88 -5.93 -9.33
C MET A 259 -11.55 -4.92 -10.42
N ASP A 260 -12.53 -4.18 -10.92
CA ASP A 260 -12.37 -3.22 -12.01
C ASP A 260 -11.65 -1.96 -11.51
N GLN A 261 -10.36 -1.84 -11.83
CA GLN A 261 -9.52 -0.73 -11.36
C GLN A 261 -9.95 0.64 -11.90
N THR A 262 -10.83 0.69 -12.91
CA THR A 262 -11.40 1.94 -13.44
C THR A 262 -12.66 2.39 -12.68
N LEU A 263 -13.25 1.48 -11.89
CA LEU A 263 -14.36 1.77 -10.99
C LEU A 263 -13.86 1.91 -9.55
N ILE A 264 -13.13 0.90 -9.06
CA ILE A 264 -12.61 0.81 -7.70
C ILE A 264 -11.11 0.48 -7.78
N ALA A 265 -10.28 1.49 -7.54
CA ALA A 265 -8.84 1.32 -7.51
C ALA A 265 -8.41 0.62 -6.21
N GLY A 266 -7.44 -0.30 -6.29
CA GLY A 266 -6.80 -0.84 -5.09
C GLY A 266 -7.26 -2.23 -4.68
N VAL A 267 -8.52 -2.58 -4.93
CA VAL A 267 -9.05 -3.90 -4.58
C VAL A 267 -8.41 -4.98 -5.45
N GLY A 268 -7.89 -6.03 -4.82
CA GLY A 268 -7.45 -7.25 -5.51
C GLY A 268 -8.24 -8.47 -5.07
N ASN A 269 -7.75 -9.64 -5.45
CA ASN A 269 -8.49 -10.89 -5.31
C ASN A 269 -8.74 -11.24 -3.83
N ILE A 270 -7.78 -10.94 -2.95
CA ILE A 270 -7.89 -11.24 -1.52
C ILE A 270 -8.94 -10.31 -0.91
N TYR A 271 -8.82 -8.99 -1.10
CA TYR A 271 -9.77 -8.06 -0.50
C TYR A 271 -11.18 -8.20 -1.09
N ARG A 272 -11.31 -8.48 -2.40
CA ARG A 272 -12.64 -8.78 -2.97
C ARG A 272 -13.31 -9.92 -2.21
N ALA A 273 -12.59 -11.02 -1.98
CA ALA A 273 -13.14 -12.18 -1.27
C ALA A 273 -13.50 -11.82 0.18
N GLU A 274 -12.60 -11.17 0.91
CA GLU A 274 -12.81 -10.76 2.30
C GLU A 274 -13.98 -9.77 2.46
N ILE A 275 -14.05 -8.75 1.60
CA ILE A 275 -15.11 -7.73 1.61
C ILE A 275 -16.47 -8.37 1.38
N LEU A 276 -16.59 -9.22 0.35
CA LEU A 276 -17.85 -9.86 0.01
C LEU A 276 -18.27 -10.89 1.06
N TYR A 277 -17.32 -11.64 1.61
CA TYR A 277 -17.57 -12.57 2.71
C TYR A 277 -18.15 -11.84 3.92
N LYS A 278 -17.48 -10.78 4.39
CA LYS A 278 -17.93 -9.97 5.54
C LYS A 278 -19.25 -9.24 5.27
N ALA A 279 -19.46 -8.75 4.05
CA ALA A 279 -20.71 -8.11 3.66
C ALA A 279 -21.88 -9.10 3.46
N ARG A 280 -21.60 -10.41 3.45
CA ARG A 280 -22.53 -11.50 3.15
C ARG A 280 -23.17 -11.33 1.77
N VAL A 281 -22.35 -11.07 0.76
CA VAL A 281 -22.77 -10.90 -0.64
C VAL A 281 -22.08 -11.94 -1.50
N HIS A 282 -22.85 -12.69 -2.27
CA HIS A 282 -22.27 -13.67 -3.19
C HIS A 282 -21.50 -12.96 -4.33
N PRO A 283 -20.28 -13.38 -4.70
CA PRO A 283 -19.48 -12.71 -5.73
C PRO A 283 -20.13 -12.69 -7.11
N GLU A 284 -20.98 -13.67 -7.41
CA GLU A 284 -21.71 -13.77 -8.68
C GLU A 284 -23.04 -12.99 -8.70
N ALA A 285 -23.43 -12.38 -7.57
CA ALA A 285 -24.62 -11.55 -7.53
C ALA A 285 -24.48 -10.39 -8.54
N PRO A 286 -25.49 -10.14 -9.41
CA PRO A 286 -25.47 -8.99 -10.31
C PRO A 286 -25.25 -7.69 -9.52
N ALA A 287 -24.33 -6.84 -9.98
CA ALA A 287 -24.03 -5.60 -9.27
C ALA A 287 -25.27 -4.69 -9.13
N ALA A 288 -26.11 -4.63 -10.16
CA ALA A 288 -27.38 -3.89 -10.13
C ALA A 288 -28.45 -4.45 -9.17
N SER A 289 -28.28 -5.66 -8.62
CA SER A 289 -29.21 -6.21 -7.62
C SER A 289 -28.75 -5.98 -6.17
N ILE A 290 -27.59 -5.35 -5.98
CA ILE A 290 -27.06 -5.04 -4.66
C ILE A 290 -27.90 -3.93 -4.03
N ARG A 291 -28.49 -4.21 -2.87
CA ARG A 291 -29.25 -3.21 -2.12
C ARG A 291 -28.32 -2.19 -1.45
N ARG A 292 -28.85 -1.02 -1.13
CA ARG A 292 -28.08 0.06 -0.50
C ARG A 292 -27.38 -0.40 0.78
N GLU A 293 -28.08 -1.16 1.63
CA GLU A 293 -27.50 -1.65 2.89
C GLU A 293 -26.39 -2.68 2.66
N GLN A 294 -26.45 -3.45 1.58
CA GLN A 294 -25.38 -4.37 1.19
C GLN A 294 -24.16 -3.59 0.69
N PHE A 295 -24.38 -2.56 -0.11
CA PHE A 295 -23.33 -1.67 -0.59
C PHE A 295 -22.64 -0.93 0.58
N ASP A 296 -23.41 -0.40 1.53
CA ASP A 296 -22.85 0.28 2.70
C ASP A 296 -21.98 -0.67 3.55
N ARG A 297 -22.36 -1.95 3.67
CA ARG A 297 -21.50 -2.98 4.32
C ARG A 297 -20.23 -3.28 3.53
N ILE A 298 -20.32 -3.37 2.21
CA ILE A 298 -19.14 -3.52 1.33
C ILE A 298 -18.19 -2.35 1.58
N CYS A 299 -18.69 -1.12 1.53
CA CYS A 299 -17.91 0.09 1.77
C CYS A 299 -17.37 0.21 3.21
N GLY A 300 -18.14 -0.24 4.20
CA GLY A 300 -17.71 -0.26 5.60
C GLY A 300 -16.65 -1.31 5.92
N THR A 301 -16.39 -2.26 5.00
CA THR A 301 -15.38 -3.31 5.20
C THR A 301 -14.00 -2.91 4.70
N PHE A 302 -13.88 -1.82 3.93
CA PHE A 302 -12.57 -1.32 3.52
C PHE A 302 -11.75 -0.97 4.78
N PRO A 303 -10.49 -1.40 4.86
CA PRO A 303 -9.66 -1.13 6.02
C PRO A 303 -9.46 0.38 6.17
N ALA A 304 -9.39 0.88 7.40
CA ALA A 304 -8.91 2.24 7.61
C ALA A 304 -7.42 2.33 7.19
N VAL A 305 -7.02 3.47 6.64
CA VAL A 305 -5.59 3.74 6.42
C VAL A 305 -4.96 4.02 7.79
N PRO A 306 -3.86 3.33 8.16
CA PRO A 306 -3.15 3.55 9.42
C PRO A 306 -2.29 4.82 9.43
#